data_AF-A0A2K0TXJ6-F1
#
_entry.id   AF-A0A2K0TXJ6-F1
#
_cell.length_a   1.000
_cell.length_b   1.000
_cell.length_c   1.000
_cell.angle_alpha   90.00
_cell.angle_beta   90.00
_cell.angle_gamma   90.00
#
_symmetry.space_group_name_H-M   'P 1'
#
loop_
_entity.id
_entity.type
_entity.pdbx_description
1 polymer ?
#
loop_
_entity_poly.entity_id
_entity_poly.type
_entity_poly.pdbx_seq_one_letter_code
_entity_poly.pdbx_strand_id
1 'polypeptide(L)' 'MRFTSSSVLAFGLVAPALAYPHPRRGSPNPIRAAAVKAAFQTSWNGYRQFAFPHDDLHPVSNTFDDER' A
#
# COMPACT_ATOMS: atom_id res chain seq x y z
N MET A 1 -1.01 -9.90 -69.99
CA MET A 1 -1.46 -8.87 -69.03
C MET A 1 -1.63 -9.54 -67.68
N ARG A 2 -0.83 -9.16 -66.68
CA ARG A 2 -0.91 -9.66 -65.30
C ARG A 2 -1.20 -8.45 -64.42
N PHE A 3 -2.31 -8.46 -63.67
CA PHE A 3 -2.47 -7.56 -62.53
C PHE A 3 -2.72 -8.39 -61.30
N THR A 4 -1.87 -8.14 -60.32
CA THR A 4 -1.52 -8.96 -59.18
C THR A 4 -2.41 -8.70 -57.98
N SER A 5 -2.58 -9.76 -57.21
CA SER A 5 -3.16 -9.84 -55.87
C SER A 5 -2.66 -8.80 -54.86
N SER A 6 -3.58 -8.50 -53.94
CA SER A 6 -3.38 -8.33 -52.49
C SER A 6 -2.69 -7.07 -51.97
N SER A 7 -3.43 -6.27 -51.20
CA SER A 7 -2.91 -5.53 -50.04
C SER A 7 -4.06 -5.12 -49.12
N VAL A 8 -4.66 -6.10 -48.43
CA VAL A 8 -5.31 -5.85 -47.14
C VAL A 8 -4.24 -6.14 -46.11
N LEU A 9 -3.62 -5.11 -45.51
CA LEU A 9 -2.84 -5.15 -44.26
C LEU A 9 -2.25 -3.76 -43.99
N ALA A 10 -3.02 -2.86 -43.39
CA ALA A 10 -2.47 -1.61 -42.85
C ALA A 10 -3.32 -1.02 -41.69
N PHE A 11 -3.90 -1.84 -40.82
CA PHE A 11 -4.60 -1.38 -39.60
C PHE A 11 -4.24 -2.25 -38.40
N GLY A 12 -3.02 -2.09 -37.86
CA GLY A 12 -2.57 -2.93 -36.74
C GLY A 12 -1.50 -2.36 -35.81
N LEU A 13 -1.27 -1.04 -35.77
CA LEU A 13 -0.15 -0.46 -35.00
C LEU A 13 -0.51 0.70 -34.04
N VAL A 14 -1.78 0.87 -33.63
CA VAL A 14 -2.16 1.98 -32.72
C VAL A 14 -2.67 1.51 -31.34
N ALA A 15 -2.55 0.23 -30.98
CA ALA A 15 -3.29 -0.31 -29.82
C ALA A 15 -2.56 -0.66 -28.49
N PRO A 16 -1.22 -0.55 -28.26
CA PRO A 16 -0.68 -0.98 -26.96
C PRO A 16 -0.55 0.14 -25.91
N ALA A 17 -0.85 1.41 -26.21
CA ALA A 17 -0.58 2.51 -25.27
C ALA A 17 -1.55 2.62 -24.07
N LEU A 18 -2.73 2.00 -24.13
CA LEU A 18 -3.74 2.11 -23.06
C LEU A 18 -3.57 1.08 -21.92
N ALA A 19 -2.75 0.04 -22.12
CA ALA A 19 -2.55 -1.04 -21.15
C ALA A 19 -1.20 -0.96 -20.40
N TYR A 20 -0.39 0.07 -20.65
CA TYR A 20 0.87 0.22 -19.93
C TYR A 20 0.56 0.62 -18.48
N PRO A 21 0.97 -0.18 -17.47
CA PRO A 21 0.77 0.21 -16.08
C PRO A 21 1.55 1.50 -15.84
N HIS A 22 0.84 2.60 -15.66
CA HIS A 22 1.48 3.85 -15.27
C HIS A 22 1.97 3.66 -13.83
N PRO A 23 3.29 3.66 -13.58
CA PRO A 23 3.79 3.53 -12.22
C PRO A 23 3.26 4.75 -11.46
N ARG A 24 2.30 4.51 -10.55
CA ARG A 24 1.87 5.53 -9.59
C ARG A 24 3.06 5.80 -8.67
N ARG A 25 3.91 6.72 -9.08
CA ARG A 25 5.08 7.15 -8.32
C ARG A 25 4.61 8.12 -7.24
N GLY A 26 4.08 7.56 -6.16
CA GLY A 26 3.90 8.33 -4.94
C GLY A 26 5.28 8.75 -4.41
N SER A 27 5.43 10.00 -3.99
CA SER A 27 6.61 10.42 -3.23
C SER A 27 6.46 10.03 -1.76
N PRO A 28 7.56 9.72 -1.06
CA PRO A 28 7.53 9.57 0.39
C PRO A 28 6.95 10.83 1.04
N ASN A 29 6.01 10.65 1.95
CA ASN A 29 5.45 11.73 2.74
C ASN A 29 5.98 11.63 4.18
N PRO A 30 7.00 12.43 4.54
CA PRO A 30 7.63 12.34 5.86
C PRO A 30 6.68 12.73 6.99
N ILE A 31 5.72 13.64 6.73
CA ILE A 31 4.72 14.07 7.72
C ILE A 31 3.80 12.91 8.08
N ARG A 32 3.27 12.19 7.08
CA ARG A 32 2.44 11.01 7.31
C ARG A 32 3.23 9.90 8.02
N ALA A 33 4.48 9.69 7.63
CA ALA A 33 5.34 8.71 8.29
C ALA A 33 5.59 9.06 9.78
N ALA A 34 5.86 10.34 10.07
CA ALA A 34 6.03 10.82 11.43
C ALA A 34 4.76 10.67 12.27
N ALA A 35 3.59 10.94 11.68
CA ALA A 35 2.30 10.76 12.36
C ALA A 35 2.05 9.30 12.76
N VAL A 36 2.36 8.34 11.88
CA VAL A 36 2.24 6.91 12.20
C VAL A 36 3.22 6.52 13.31
N LYS A 37 4.46 7.01 13.27
CA LYS A 37 5.44 6.78 14.34
C LYS A 37 4.97 7.33 15.69
N ALA A 38 4.37 8.53 15.70
CA ALA A 38 3.85 9.14 16.91
C ALA A 38 2.71 8.30 17.52
N ALA A 39 1.76 7.84 16.69
CA ALA A 39 0.68 6.95 17.15
C ALA A 39 1.23 5.65 17.75
N PHE A 40 2.19 5.01 17.07
CA PHE A 40 2.84 3.80 17.59
C PHE A 40 3.55 4.06 18.92
N GLN A 41 4.27 5.18 19.05
CA GLN A 41 4.98 5.52 20.29
C GLN A 41 4.00 5.69 21.46
N THR A 42 2.86 6.33 21.23
CA THR A 42 1.81 6.46 22.26
C THR A 42 1.28 5.08 22.68
N SER A 43 0.95 4.22 21.72
CA SER A 43 0.48 2.85 22.03
C SER A 43 1.53 2.05 22.78
N TRP A 44 2.79 2.10 22.36
CA TRP A 44 3.89 1.39 23.00
C TRP A 44 4.14 1.88 24.42
N ASN A 45 4.10 3.19 24.66
CA ASN A 45 4.26 3.76 25.99
C ASN A 45 3.15 3.26 26.93
N GLY A 46 1.89 3.25 26.47
CA GLY A 46 0.76 2.72 27.22
C GLY A 46 0.95 1.23 27.54
N TYR A 47 1.23 0.42 26.52
CA TYR A 47 1.44 -1.03 26.71
C TYR A 47 2.58 -1.29 27.69
N ARG A 48 3.71 -0.61 27.53
CA ARG A 48 4.88 -0.77 28.41
C ARG A 48 4.62 -0.38 29.86
N GLN A 49 3.72 0.58 30.08
CA GLN A 49 3.39 1.07 31.41
C GLN A 49 2.35 0.20 32.12
N PHE A 50 1.34 -0.28 31.38
CA PHE A 50 0.14 -0.87 31.99
C PHE A 50 -0.07 -2.35 31.70
N ALA A 51 0.56 -2.90 30.66
CA ALA A 51 0.34 -4.30 30.25
C ALA A 51 1.63 -5.13 30.24
N PHE A 52 2.79 -4.59 29.87
CA PHE A 52 4.01 -5.41 29.83
C PHE A 52 4.34 -6.03 31.21
N PRO A 53 4.60 -7.35 31.31
CA PRO A 53 4.91 -8.32 30.26
C PRO A 53 3.74 -9.19 29.76
N HIS A 54 2.49 -8.80 30.04
CA HIS A 54 1.28 -9.46 29.56
C HIS A 54 1.08 -9.29 28.04
N ASP A 55 0.16 -10.06 27.46
CA ASP A 55 -0.03 -10.12 26.01
C ASP A 55 -0.57 -8.79 25.44
N ASP A 56 -1.72 -8.31 25.92
CA ASP A 56 -2.39 -7.13 25.35
C ASP A 56 -2.81 -6.08 26.39
N LEU A 57 -2.96 -4.82 25.93
CA LEU A 57 -3.43 -3.69 26.74
C LEU A 57 -4.88 -3.36 26.41
N HIS A 58 -5.71 -3.16 27.44
CA HIS A 58 -7.01 -2.50 27.35
C HIS A 58 -6.86 -0.99 27.63
N PRO A 59 -6.82 -0.12 26.60
CA PRO A 59 -6.41 1.27 26.77
C PRO A 59 -7.45 2.16 27.48
N VAL A 60 -8.70 1.69 27.65
CA VAL A 60 -9.75 2.45 28.36
C VAL A 60 -9.68 2.22 29.86
N SER A 61 -9.47 0.98 30.28
CA SER A 61 -9.40 0.56 31.69
C SER A 61 -7.96 0.49 32.24
N ASN A 62 -6.94 0.59 31.38
CA ASN A 62 -5.53 0.35 31.70
C ASN A 62 -5.30 -1.02 32.37
N THR A 63 -6.04 -2.03 31.92
CA THR A 63 -5.88 -3.44 32.30
C THR A 63 -5.23 -4.23 31.18
N PHE A 64 -4.93 -5.51 31.42
CA PHE A 64 -4.36 -6.41 30.44
C PHE A 64 -5.11 -7.75 30.43
N ASP A 65 -4.91 -8.53 29.37
CA ASP A 65 -5.25 -9.94 29.30
C ASP A 65 -4.05 -10.74 28.79
N ASP A 66 -4.13 -12.06 28.99
CA ASP A 66 -3.18 -13.05 28.52
C ASP A 66 -3.98 -14.13 27.76
N GLU A 67 -4.42 -13.82 26.53
CA GLU A 67 -5.37 -14.66 25.78
C GLU A 67 -4.75 -15.92 25.13
N ARG A 68 -3.50 -16.25 25.46
CA ARG A 68 -2.71 -17.28 24.77
C ARG A 68 -3.02 -18.73 25.14
#